data_AF-A0A957SMS9-F1
#
_entry.id   AF-A0A957SMS9-F1
#
_cell.length_a   1.000
_cell.length_b   1.000
_cell.length_c   1.000
_cell.angle_alpha   90.00
_cell.angle_beta   90.00
_cell.angle_gamma   90.00
#
_symmetry.space_group_name_H-M   'P 1'
#
loop_
_entity.id
_entity.type
_entity.pdbx_description
1 polymer ?
#
loop_
_entity_poly.entity_id
_entity_poly.type
_entity_poly.pdbx_seq_one_letter_code
_entity_poly.pdbx_strand_id
1 'polypeptide(L)'
;MTQDVHVPATAPTGAVVSRRQGNPVVENSAQSHPISFAAPVEQTIEVEQIPRTEEERETLQQGIYTSSVSLGLASAGLFFFPPLHYASIPILIYMGTPSARHAYDVLYEQGRPSRALAETAALAICLGGGWYLAGSLGFWCYYLGRLNRFNRGVAQRLQSMPRRLPPATRLFNGTKEVVVPTDTVQSGDEVRVETSEIIPVDGVILEGVAWIQPSGSKDASSCRMVRTGDKVLATDLVIAGRLTLRAHRVN
;
A
#
# COMPACT_ATOMS: atom_id res chain seq x y z
N MET A 1 -61.56 13.18 30.28
CA MET A 1 -62.42 12.20 29.59
C MET A 1 -61.55 10.98 29.32
N THR A 2 -61.49 10.07 30.30
CA THR A 2 -62.14 8.73 30.34
C THR A 2 -61.25 7.68 29.67
N GLN A 3 -60.48 6.92 30.48
CA GLN A 3 -60.75 5.53 30.93
C GLN A 3 -60.43 4.53 29.79
N ASP A 4 -59.60 3.49 29.96
CA ASP A 4 -59.78 2.42 30.93
C ASP A 4 -58.50 1.63 31.29
N VAL A 5 -58.59 1.05 32.48
CA VAL A 5 -57.69 0.12 33.17
C VAL A 5 -57.98 -1.30 32.71
N HIS A 6 -56.96 -2.12 32.41
CA HIS A 6 -57.04 -3.56 32.75
C HIS A 6 -55.66 -4.26 32.89
N VAL A 7 -55.43 -4.72 34.11
CA VAL A 7 -54.51 -5.77 34.63
C VAL A 7 -55.46 -6.59 35.54
N PRO A 8 -55.46 -7.94 35.66
CA PRO A 8 -54.31 -8.74 36.14
C PRO A 8 -54.27 -10.25 35.77
N ALA A 9 -53.20 -10.96 36.21
CA ALA A 9 -53.19 -12.28 36.91
C ALA A 9 -51.86 -13.05 36.69
N THR A 10 -50.90 -13.04 37.65
CA THR A 10 -50.57 -14.10 38.65
C THR A 10 -50.17 -15.48 38.08
N ALA A 11 -48.88 -15.88 38.07
CA ALA A 11 -48.03 -16.50 39.14
C ALA A 11 -48.13 -18.07 39.17
N PRO A 12 -47.32 -18.82 39.94
CA PRO A 12 -45.85 -18.92 40.08
C PRO A 12 -45.36 -20.41 40.02
N THR A 13 -44.09 -20.68 40.43
CA THR A 13 -43.61 -21.91 41.14
C THR A 13 -42.55 -22.76 40.41
N GLY A 14 -41.43 -22.98 41.10
CA GLY A 14 -40.44 -24.00 40.73
C GLY A 14 -39.11 -23.90 41.49
N ALA A 15 -39.14 -23.83 42.82
CA ALA A 15 -37.95 -24.02 43.67
C ALA A 15 -37.87 -25.48 44.13
N VAL A 16 -36.70 -26.11 44.00
CA VAL A 16 -36.35 -27.34 44.72
C VAL A 16 -34.94 -27.20 45.30
N VAL A 17 -34.83 -27.59 46.57
CA VAL A 17 -33.73 -27.41 47.52
C VAL A 17 -32.98 -28.74 47.72
N SER A 18 -31.74 -28.63 48.23
CA SER A 18 -30.91 -29.63 48.94
C SER A 18 -30.02 -30.51 48.07
N ARG A 19 -28.71 -30.70 48.36
CA ARG A 19 -28.16 -31.12 49.66
C ARG A 19 -26.64 -30.91 49.74
N ARG A 20 -26.17 -30.67 50.98
CA ARG A 20 -24.77 -30.56 51.45
C ARG A 20 -23.87 -31.76 51.12
N GLN A 21 -22.57 -31.49 50.89
CA GLN A 21 -21.35 -32.23 51.31
C GLN A 21 -20.21 -31.70 50.42
N GLY A 22 -19.02 -31.32 50.83
CA GLY A 22 -18.27 -31.28 52.08
C GLY A 22 -16.89 -30.75 51.65
N ASN A 23 -16.31 -29.82 52.41
CA ASN A 23 -14.92 -29.42 52.20
C ASN A 23 -14.01 -30.58 52.63
N PRO A 24 -12.95 -30.89 51.87
CA PRO A 24 -11.65 -30.83 52.52
C PRO A 24 -10.61 -30.07 51.69
N VAL A 25 -9.78 -29.35 52.44
CA VAL A 25 -8.52 -28.74 52.05
C VAL A 25 -7.55 -29.80 51.55
N VAL A 26 -7.05 -29.66 50.32
CA VAL A 26 -5.81 -30.26 49.77
C VAL A 26 -5.26 -29.26 48.76
N GLU A 27 -4.33 -28.39 49.18
CA GLU A 27 -2.89 -28.53 48.97
C GLU A 27 -2.41 -28.11 47.58
N ASN A 28 -1.96 -26.86 47.55
CA ASN A 28 -0.96 -26.24 46.69
C ASN A 28 -0.21 -27.17 45.70
N SER A 29 -0.31 -26.90 44.40
CA SER A 29 0.80 -27.14 43.48
C SER A 29 0.59 -26.36 42.18
N ALA A 30 1.59 -25.54 41.88
CA ALA A 30 1.77 -24.82 40.63
C ALA A 30 1.52 -25.72 39.42
N GLN A 31 0.60 -25.32 38.55
CA GLN A 31 0.55 -25.79 37.17
C GLN A 31 0.56 -24.58 36.25
N SER A 32 1.77 -24.26 35.83
CA SER A 32 2.14 -23.43 34.69
C SER A 32 1.37 -23.88 33.45
N HIS A 33 0.46 -23.05 32.95
CA HIS A 33 0.03 -23.15 31.55
C HIS A 33 1.26 -22.89 30.65
N PRO A 34 1.65 -23.84 29.78
CA PRO A 34 2.76 -23.63 28.88
C PRO A 34 2.38 -22.56 27.85
N ILE A 35 3.15 -21.48 27.82
CA ILE A 35 3.08 -20.47 26.77
C ILE A 35 3.44 -21.19 25.46
N SER A 36 2.43 -21.40 24.63
CA SER A 36 2.59 -21.97 23.29
C SER A 36 3.38 -20.99 22.43
N PHE A 37 4.66 -21.28 22.20
CA PHE A 37 5.48 -20.60 21.20
C PHE A 37 4.93 -20.93 19.80
N ALA A 38 4.10 -20.04 19.26
CA ALA A 38 3.71 -20.08 17.85
C ALA A 38 4.94 -19.79 16.98
N ALA A 39 5.17 -20.65 16.00
CA ALA A 39 6.27 -20.63 15.04
C ALA A 39 6.34 -19.31 14.23
N PRO A 40 7.50 -18.99 13.60
CA PRO A 40 7.63 -17.77 12.83
C PRO A 40 6.66 -17.82 11.65
N VAL A 41 5.77 -16.84 11.57
CA VAL A 41 4.90 -16.62 10.42
C VAL A 41 5.80 -16.18 9.27
N GLU A 42 6.27 -17.14 8.48
CA GLU A 42 6.87 -16.91 7.17
C GLU A 42 5.75 -16.51 6.22
N GLN A 43 5.34 -15.24 6.33
CA GLN A 43 4.34 -14.62 5.49
C GLN A 43 4.89 -14.55 4.07
N THR A 44 4.53 -15.57 3.30
CA THR A 44 4.61 -15.60 1.84
C THR A 44 4.03 -14.29 1.33
N ILE A 45 4.87 -13.46 0.72
CA ILE A 45 4.45 -12.23 0.06
C ILE A 45 3.40 -12.65 -0.97
N GLU A 46 2.15 -12.29 -0.71
CA GLU A 46 1.04 -12.59 -1.59
C GLU A 46 1.21 -11.75 -2.87
N VAL A 47 1.67 -12.44 -3.91
CA VAL A 47 2.02 -11.99 -5.27
C VAL A 47 0.76 -11.63 -6.10
N GLU A 48 -0.34 -11.26 -5.44
CA GLU A 48 -1.68 -11.11 -6.04
C GLU A 48 -1.82 -9.88 -6.99
N GLN A 49 -0.84 -8.97 -7.04
CA GLN A 49 -0.88 -7.79 -7.93
C GLN A 49 -0.03 -7.89 -9.22
N ILE A 50 0.60 -9.04 -9.48
CA ILE A 50 1.54 -9.19 -10.61
C ILE A 50 0.88 -9.34 -12.01
N PRO A 51 -0.35 -9.85 -12.23
CA PRO A 51 -0.77 -10.16 -13.60
C PRO A 51 -1.00 -8.92 -14.50
N ARG A 52 -1.58 -7.83 -13.98
CA ARG A 52 -1.77 -6.59 -14.78
C ARG A 52 -0.49 -5.80 -15.02
N THR A 53 0.50 -5.95 -14.15
CA THR A 53 1.76 -5.20 -14.25
C THR A 53 2.67 -5.81 -15.32
N GLU A 54 2.63 -7.13 -15.50
CA GLU A 54 3.50 -7.82 -16.46
C GLU A 54 3.03 -7.65 -17.91
N GLU A 55 1.74 -7.80 -18.20
CA GLU A 55 1.20 -7.53 -19.54
C GLU A 55 1.45 -6.06 -19.99
N GLU A 56 1.30 -5.10 -19.07
CA GLU A 56 1.58 -3.69 -19.37
C GLU A 56 3.07 -3.45 -19.64
N ARG A 57 3.97 -4.18 -18.96
CA ARG A 57 5.42 -4.12 -19.19
C ARG A 57 5.82 -4.72 -20.52
N GLU A 58 5.26 -5.88 -20.89
CA GLU A 58 5.55 -6.51 -22.17
C GLU A 58 5.15 -5.60 -23.34
N THR A 59 3.95 -5.00 -23.30
CA THR A 59 3.53 -4.06 -24.34
C THR A 59 4.42 -2.81 -24.40
N LEU A 60 4.91 -2.33 -23.26
CA LEU A 60 5.86 -1.22 -23.19
C LEU A 60 7.22 -1.59 -23.80
N GLN A 61 7.76 -2.74 -23.43
CA GLN A 61 9.05 -3.23 -23.92
C GLN A 61 9.01 -3.48 -25.42
N GLN A 62 7.96 -4.15 -25.90
CA GLN A 62 7.72 -4.37 -27.33
C GLN A 62 7.66 -3.04 -28.09
N GLY A 63 6.90 -2.06 -27.59
CA GLY A 63 6.79 -0.73 -28.21
C GLY A 63 8.11 0.06 -28.25
N ILE A 64 8.93 -0.04 -27.20
CA ILE A 64 10.28 0.58 -27.18
C ILE A 64 11.21 -0.11 -28.17
N TYR A 65 11.17 -1.44 -28.26
CA TYR A 65 12.00 -2.18 -29.19
C TYR A 65 11.62 -1.84 -30.65
N THR A 66 10.33 -1.90 -30.99
CA THR A 66 9.86 -1.60 -32.35
C THR A 66 10.10 -0.15 -32.75
N SER A 67 9.96 0.82 -31.82
CA SER A 67 10.28 2.24 -32.10
C SER A 67 11.78 2.49 -32.23
N SER A 68 12.62 1.78 -31.48
CA SER A 68 14.08 1.91 -31.63
C SER A 68 14.54 1.36 -32.98
N VAL A 69 13.95 0.25 -33.44
CA VAL A 69 14.18 -0.31 -34.78
C VAL A 69 13.72 0.66 -35.87
N SER A 70 12.53 1.25 -35.76
CA SER A 70 12.03 2.21 -36.75
C SER A 70 12.89 3.47 -36.82
N LEU A 71 13.34 3.99 -35.68
CA LEU A 71 14.24 5.15 -35.60
C LEU A 71 15.62 4.84 -36.21
N GLY A 72 16.17 3.66 -35.94
CA GLY A 72 17.42 3.19 -36.55
C GLY A 72 17.31 3.09 -38.07
N LEU A 73 16.20 2.53 -38.56
CA LEU A 73 15.97 2.39 -40.00
C LEU A 73 15.75 3.74 -40.69
N ALA A 74 14.97 4.64 -40.08
CA ALA A 74 14.70 5.97 -40.60
C ALA A 74 15.94 6.87 -40.63
N SER A 75 16.80 6.78 -39.60
CA SER A 75 18.06 7.52 -39.54
C SER A 75 19.10 6.97 -40.53
N ALA A 76 19.28 5.65 -40.59
CA ALA A 76 20.16 5.02 -41.58
C ALA A 76 19.74 5.34 -43.02
N GLY A 77 18.42 5.36 -43.28
CA GLY A 77 17.87 5.70 -44.60
C GLY A 77 18.07 7.16 -45.01
N LEU A 78 18.18 8.09 -44.04
CA LEU A 78 18.45 9.49 -44.35
C LEU A 78 19.93 9.74 -44.65
N PHE A 79 20.84 9.06 -43.94
CA PHE A 79 22.28 9.35 -44.00
C PHE A 79 23.08 8.49 -44.99
N PHE A 80 22.71 7.22 -45.19
CA PHE A 80 23.49 6.28 -46.00
C PHE A 80 22.79 5.87 -47.31
N PHE A 81 21.49 5.55 -47.24
CA PHE A 81 20.73 5.03 -48.38
C PHE A 81 19.30 5.59 -48.44
N PRO A 82 19.04 6.62 -49.29
CA PRO A 82 17.71 7.22 -49.46
C PRO A 82 16.54 6.24 -49.68
N PRO A 83 16.65 5.14 -50.46
CA PRO A 83 15.53 4.22 -50.61
C PRO A 83 15.16 3.46 -49.32
N LEU A 84 16.11 3.31 -48.39
CA LEU A 84 15.87 2.63 -47.11
C LEU A 84 14.97 3.47 -46.19
N HIS A 85 14.87 4.77 -46.44
CA HIS A 85 13.98 5.67 -45.69
C HIS A 85 12.51 5.25 -45.81
N TYR A 86 12.07 4.76 -46.98
CA TYR A 86 10.72 4.27 -47.21
C TYR A 86 10.41 2.95 -46.50
N ALA A 87 11.44 2.18 -46.12
CA ALA A 87 11.25 0.92 -45.39
C ALA A 87 10.72 1.13 -43.95
N SER A 88 10.79 2.37 -43.43
CA SER A 88 10.22 2.73 -42.11
C SER A 88 8.69 2.89 -42.12
N ILE A 89 8.09 3.14 -43.29
CA ILE A 89 6.64 3.35 -43.46
C ILE A 89 5.79 2.18 -42.93
N PRO A 90 6.03 0.91 -43.31
CA PRO A 90 5.22 -0.20 -42.81
C PRO A 90 5.31 -0.35 -41.28
N ILE A 91 6.47 -0.06 -40.70
CA ILE A 91 6.67 -0.13 -39.24
C ILE A 91 5.87 0.98 -38.54
N LEU A 92 5.91 2.20 -39.08
CA LEU A 92 5.12 3.32 -38.56
C LEU A 92 3.61 3.09 -38.66
N ILE A 93 3.15 2.51 -39.77
CA ILE A 93 1.74 2.13 -39.94
C ILE A 93 1.37 1.07 -38.90
N TYR A 94 2.17 0.02 -38.75
CA TYR A 94 1.95 -1.04 -37.75
C TYR A 94 1.84 -0.45 -36.33
N MET A 95 2.77 0.42 -35.93
CA MET A 95 2.75 1.08 -34.62
C MET A 95 1.58 2.05 -34.45
N GLY A 96 1.13 2.70 -35.53
CA GLY A 96 -0.02 3.59 -35.53
C GLY A 96 -1.37 2.89 -35.44
N THR A 97 -1.48 1.64 -35.92
CA THR A 97 -2.77 0.91 -35.94
C THR A 97 -3.43 0.72 -34.57
N PRO A 98 -2.75 0.27 -33.49
CA PRO A 98 -3.39 0.14 -32.18
C PRO A 98 -3.78 1.50 -31.61
N SER A 99 -2.92 2.53 -31.77
CA SER A 99 -3.21 3.90 -31.32
C SER A 99 -4.43 4.48 -32.06
N ALA A 100 -4.57 4.22 -33.36
CA ALA A 100 -5.69 4.68 -34.18
C ALA A 100 -7.02 4.03 -33.79
N ARG A 101 -7.01 2.72 -33.52
CA ARG A 101 -8.20 2.01 -33.02
C ARG A 101 -8.64 2.56 -31.68
N HIS A 102 -7.72 2.66 -30.71
CA HIS A 102 -8.02 3.27 -29.41
C HIS A 102 -8.51 4.72 -29.51
N ALA A 103 -7.93 5.52 -30.40
CA ALA A 103 -8.38 6.89 -30.62
C ALA A 103 -9.82 6.94 -31.16
N TYR A 104 -10.13 6.06 -32.11
CA TYR A 104 -11.46 5.94 -32.70
C TYR A 104 -12.50 5.48 -31.67
N ASP A 105 -12.20 4.42 -30.92
CA ASP A 105 -13.10 3.86 -29.91
C ASP A 105 -13.44 4.91 -28.84
N VAL A 106 -12.44 5.62 -28.31
CA VAL A 106 -12.65 6.67 -27.31
C VAL A 106 -13.43 7.86 -27.88
N LEU A 107 -13.17 8.23 -29.14
CA LEU A 107 -13.89 9.34 -29.76
C LEU A 107 -15.36 8.98 -30.01
N TYR A 108 -15.63 7.76 -30.46
CA TYR A 108 -16.99 7.29 -30.77
C TYR A 108 -17.81 7.05 -29.50
N GLU A 109 -17.23 6.39 -28.49
CA GLU A 109 -17.94 6.05 -27.26
C GLU A 109 -18.10 7.23 -26.30
N GLN A 110 -17.07 8.07 -26.16
CA GLN A 110 -17.04 9.12 -25.14
C GLN A 110 -17.25 10.53 -25.70
N GLY A 111 -17.18 10.71 -27.02
CA GLY A 111 -17.32 12.02 -27.67
C GLY A 111 -16.22 13.01 -27.29
N ARG A 112 -15.10 12.55 -26.72
CA ARG A 112 -14.00 13.40 -26.23
C ARG A 112 -12.72 13.14 -27.01
N PRO A 113 -11.96 14.19 -27.36
CA PRO A 113 -10.67 14.01 -28.00
C PRO A 113 -9.68 13.37 -27.02
N SER A 114 -9.27 12.13 -27.31
CA SER A 114 -8.26 11.42 -26.53
C SER A 114 -6.85 11.86 -26.93
N ARG A 115 -5.88 11.65 -26.02
CA ARG A 115 -4.45 11.82 -26.34
C ARG A 115 -4.01 10.95 -27.52
N ALA A 116 -4.59 9.76 -27.66
CA ALA A 116 -4.31 8.86 -28.78
C ALA A 116 -4.74 9.47 -30.14
N LEU A 117 -5.78 10.32 -30.15
CA LEU A 117 -6.22 11.03 -31.36
C LEU A 117 -5.14 11.98 -31.86
N ALA A 118 -4.57 12.79 -30.95
CA ALA A 118 -3.49 13.72 -31.29
C ALA A 118 -2.25 12.98 -31.82
N GLU A 119 -1.93 11.82 -31.25
CA GLU A 119 -0.82 10.97 -31.70
C GLU A 119 -1.06 10.45 -33.13
N THR A 120 -2.26 9.94 -33.41
CA THR A 120 -2.60 9.41 -34.73
C THR A 120 -2.67 10.49 -35.81
N ALA A 121 -3.14 11.69 -35.47
CA ALA A 121 -3.12 12.85 -36.34
C ALA A 121 -1.68 13.30 -36.63
N ALA A 122 -0.82 13.38 -35.61
CA ALA A 122 0.60 13.72 -35.77
C ALA A 122 1.32 12.71 -36.67
N LEU A 123 1.02 11.41 -36.51
CA LEU A 123 1.55 10.37 -37.37
C LEU A 123 1.07 10.53 -38.82
N ALA A 124 -0.22 10.79 -39.04
CA ALA A 124 -0.78 11.00 -40.37
C ALA A 124 -0.12 12.19 -41.08
N ILE A 125 0.12 13.29 -40.35
CA ILE A 125 0.86 14.46 -40.85
C ILE A 125 2.31 14.09 -41.21
N CYS A 126 3.00 13.32 -40.37
CA CYS A 126 4.37 12.89 -40.64
C CYS A 126 4.45 11.94 -41.85
N LEU A 127 3.49 11.03 -42.00
CA LEU A 127 3.42 10.12 -43.14
C LEU A 127 3.11 10.86 -44.45
N GLY A 128 2.15 11.78 -44.43
CA GLY A 128 1.77 12.58 -45.61
C GLY A 128 2.82 13.63 -46.00
N GLY A 129 3.55 14.18 -45.02
CA GLY A 129 4.62 15.16 -45.24
C GLY A 129 5.99 14.54 -45.55
N GLY A 130 6.13 13.21 -45.52
CA GLY A 130 7.41 12.53 -45.74
C GLY A 130 8.41 12.64 -44.59
N TRP A 131 7.99 13.11 -43.42
CA TRP A 131 8.84 13.27 -42.23
C TRP A 131 8.88 11.99 -41.38
N TYR A 132 9.31 10.87 -41.97
CA TYR A 132 9.29 9.56 -41.30
C TYR A 132 10.26 9.48 -40.11
N LEU A 133 11.38 10.21 -40.16
CA LEU A 133 12.30 10.34 -39.04
C LEU A 133 11.62 11.03 -37.85
N ALA A 134 10.90 12.13 -38.10
CA ALA A 134 10.18 12.86 -37.07
C ALA A 134 9.05 12.01 -36.47
N GLY A 135 8.33 11.24 -37.29
CA GLY A 135 7.31 10.29 -36.83
C GLY A 135 7.89 9.18 -35.94
N SER A 136 9.03 8.60 -36.34
CA SER A 136 9.72 7.55 -35.57
C SER A 136 10.24 8.08 -34.23
N LEU A 137 10.82 9.28 -34.24
CA LEU A 137 11.28 9.96 -33.03
C LEU A 137 10.11 10.29 -32.10
N GLY A 138 8.98 10.74 -32.65
CA GLY A 138 7.75 11.00 -31.91
C GLY A 138 7.24 9.77 -31.17
N PHE A 139 7.18 8.62 -31.86
CA PHE A 139 6.81 7.35 -31.24
C PHE A 139 7.81 6.90 -30.18
N TRP A 140 9.10 7.03 -30.44
CA TRP A 140 10.13 6.67 -29.48
C TRP A 140 10.01 7.49 -28.18
N CYS A 141 9.86 8.82 -28.30
CA CYS A 141 9.60 9.72 -27.17
C CYS A 141 8.28 9.40 -26.45
N TYR A 142 7.23 9.00 -27.20
CA TYR A 142 5.95 8.61 -26.62
C TYR A 142 6.07 7.36 -25.73
N TYR A 143 6.68 6.29 -26.25
CA TYR A 143 6.88 5.04 -25.50
C TYR A 143 7.85 5.24 -24.32
N LEU A 144 8.90 6.04 -24.50
CA LEU A 144 9.83 6.40 -23.42
C LEU A 144 9.12 7.20 -22.31
N GLY A 145 8.26 8.16 -22.68
CA GLY A 145 7.44 8.91 -21.73
C GLY A 145 6.40 8.05 -21.02
N ARG A 146 5.86 7.02 -21.70
CA ARG A 146 4.94 6.03 -21.09
C ARG A 146 5.68 5.15 -20.08
N LEU A 147 6.88 4.68 -20.41
CA LEU A 147 7.75 3.93 -19.48
C LEU A 147 8.09 4.75 -18.23
N ASN A 148 8.46 6.02 -18.39
CA ASN A 148 8.77 6.90 -17.25
C ASN A 148 7.56 7.10 -16.33
N ARG A 149 6.36 7.25 -16.90
CA ARG A 149 5.12 7.35 -16.11
C ARG A 149 4.78 6.04 -15.41
N PHE A 150 4.96 4.91 -16.08
CA PHE A 150 4.78 3.59 -15.50
C PHE A 150 5.72 3.40 -14.29
N ASN A 151 7.01 3.67 -14.46
CA ASN A 151 8.00 3.57 -13.38
C ASN A 151 7.67 4.48 -12.19
N ARG A 152 7.21 5.72 -12.46
CA ARG A 152 6.74 6.64 -11.41
C ARG A 152 5.49 6.12 -10.70
N GLY A 153 4.54 5.54 -11.43
CA GLY A 153 3.33 4.94 -10.86
C GLY A 153 3.64 3.75 -9.97
N VAL A 154 4.55 2.88 -10.39
CA VAL A 154 5.05 1.75 -9.57
C VAL A 154 5.73 2.27 -8.30
N ALA A 155 6.63 3.25 -8.42
CA ALA A 155 7.30 3.84 -7.27
C ALA A 155 6.32 4.47 -6.27
N GLN A 156 5.31 5.18 -6.76
CA GLN A 156 4.26 5.75 -5.91
C GLN A 156 3.41 4.69 -5.21
N ARG A 157 3.05 3.59 -5.89
CA ARG A 157 2.29 2.48 -5.30
C ARG A 157 3.06 1.82 -4.16
N LEU A 158 4.34 1.52 -4.38
CA LEU A 158 5.21 0.96 -3.34
C LEU A 158 5.34 1.91 -2.14
N GLN A 159 5.48 3.21 -2.37
CA GLN A 159 5.53 4.22 -1.31
C GLN A 159 4.17 4.51 -0.65
N SER A 160 3.05 4.08 -1.23
CA SER A 160 1.70 4.30 -0.70
C SER A 160 1.18 3.14 0.14
N MET A 161 1.94 2.05 0.23
CA MET A 161 1.59 0.94 1.11
C MET A 161 1.66 1.42 2.56
N PRO A 162 0.57 1.32 3.34
CA PRO A 162 0.57 1.74 4.73
C PRO A 162 1.58 0.90 5.52
N ARG A 163 2.29 1.54 6.46
CA ARG A 163 3.13 0.83 7.43
C ARG A 163 2.22 -0.11 8.22
N ARG A 164 2.49 -1.41 8.19
CA ARG A 164 1.77 -2.39 9.01
C ARG A 164 2.20 -2.23 10.47
N LEU A 165 1.27 -2.46 11.40
CA LEU A 165 1.60 -2.52 12.82
C LEU A 165 2.63 -3.64 13.05
N PRO A 166 3.60 -3.43 13.95
CA PRO A 166 4.56 -4.47 14.28
C PRO A 166 3.84 -5.66 14.93
N PRO A 167 4.23 -6.91 14.61
CA PRO A 167 3.58 -8.11 15.15
C PRO A 167 3.85 -8.33 16.64
N ALA A 168 4.92 -7.71 17.18
CA ALA A 168 5.31 -7.83 18.58
C ALA A 168 5.70 -6.48 19.17
N THR A 169 5.35 -6.29 20.44
CA THR A 169 5.53 -5.07 21.23
C THR A 169 6.22 -5.42 22.55
N ARG A 170 7.08 -4.53 23.06
CA ARG A 170 7.74 -4.72 24.37
C ARG A 170 6.92 -4.04 25.48
N LEU A 171 6.38 -4.84 26.39
CA LEU A 171 5.78 -4.37 27.64
C LEU A 171 6.84 -4.19 28.71
N PHE A 172 6.70 -3.12 29.50
CA PHE A 172 7.58 -2.77 30.61
C PHE A 172 6.79 -2.78 31.93
N ASN A 173 7.03 -3.77 32.79
CA ASN A 173 6.39 -3.86 34.10
C ASN A 173 7.27 -3.29 35.24
N GLY A 174 8.03 -2.22 34.97
CA GLY A 174 8.91 -1.58 35.97
C GLY A 174 10.21 -2.32 36.30
N THR A 175 10.28 -3.65 36.11
CA THR A 175 11.49 -4.45 36.43
C THR A 175 11.99 -5.35 35.29
N LYS A 176 11.13 -5.70 34.33
CA LYS A 176 11.49 -6.55 33.18
C LYS A 176 10.74 -6.10 31.93
N GLU A 177 11.42 -6.25 30.79
CA GLU A 177 10.85 -6.10 29.45
C GLU A 177 10.37 -7.48 28.96
N VAL A 178 9.11 -7.56 28.52
CA VAL A 178 8.51 -8.78 27.96
C VAL A 178 8.00 -8.48 26.56
N VAL A 179 8.44 -9.26 25.58
CA VAL A 179 7.93 -9.18 24.20
C VAL A 179 6.60 -9.93 24.14
N VAL A 180 5.53 -9.23 23.79
CA VAL A 180 4.18 -9.79 23.63
C VAL A 180 3.62 -9.44 22.25
N PRO A 181 2.71 -10.24 21.69
CA PRO A 181 1.98 -9.87 20.49
C PRO A 181 1.21 -8.56 20.70
N THR A 182 1.20 -7.68 19.70
CA THR A 182 0.52 -6.37 19.79
C THR A 182 -0.98 -6.50 20.13
N ASP A 183 -1.62 -7.59 19.71
CA ASP A 183 -3.03 -7.89 20.00
C ASP A 183 -3.34 -8.16 21.49
N THR A 184 -2.32 -8.43 22.30
CA THR A 184 -2.49 -8.76 23.73
C THR A 184 -2.28 -7.57 24.66
N VAL A 185 -1.86 -6.42 24.12
CA VAL A 185 -1.65 -5.18 24.87
C VAL A 185 -3.01 -4.64 25.34
N GLN A 186 -3.11 -4.21 26.60
CA GLN A 186 -4.32 -3.63 27.16
C GLN A 186 -4.16 -2.13 27.42
N SER A 187 -5.30 -1.41 27.48
CA SER A 187 -5.29 -0.02 27.92
C SER A 187 -4.75 0.09 29.35
N GLY A 188 -3.75 0.95 29.56
CA GLY A 188 -3.06 1.12 30.83
C GLY A 188 -1.66 0.50 30.87
N ASP A 189 -1.36 -0.43 29.96
CA ASP A 189 -0.05 -1.07 29.87
C ASP A 189 1.04 -0.07 29.47
N GLU A 190 2.25 -0.30 30.00
CA GLU A 190 3.43 0.50 29.67
C GLU A 190 4.23 -0.21 28.58
N VAL A 191 4.36 0.46 27.44
CA VAL A 191 5.06 -0.04 26.26
C VAL A 191 6.37 0.71 26.10
N ARG A 192 7.45 -0.02 25.84
CA ARG A 192 8.76 0.57 25.56
C ARG A 192 9.07 0.47 24.09
N VAL A 193 9.44 1.60 23.48
CA VAL A 193 9.77 1.70 22.05
C VAL A 193 11.15 2.34 21.89
N GLU A 194 11.96 1.72 21.03
CA GLU A 194 13.34 2.14 20.75
C GLU A 194 13.50 2.74 19.34
N THR A 195 14.70 3.21 19.06
CA THR A 195 15.05 3.77 17.76
C THR A 195 14.82 2.75 16.65
N SER A 196 14.27 3.21 15.52
CA SER A 196 13.87 2.40 14.36
C SER A 196 12.68 1.46 14.59
N GLU A 197 11.99 1.55 15.74
CA GLU A 197 10.74 0.82 15.98
C GLU A 197 9.50 1.67 15.63
N ILE A 198 8.40 0.98 15.33
CA ILE A 198 7.08 1.57 15.08
C ILE A 198 6.31 1.60 16.40
N ILE A 199 5.65 2.72 16.68
CA ILE A 199 4.74 2.83 17.82
C ILE A 199 3.52 1.93 17.58
N PRO A 200 3.28 0.90 18.42
CA PRO A 200 2.27 -0.12 18.16
C PRO A 200 0.85 0.33 18.53
N VAL A 201 0.71 1.22 19.52
CA VAL A 201 -0.58 1.66 20.07
C VAL A 201 -0.60 3.16 20.35
N ASP A 202 -1.79 3.76 20.32
CA ASP A 202 -1.98 5.15 20.72
C ASP A 202 -1.75 5.31 22.23
N GLY A 203 -1.01 6.33 22.62
CA GLY A 203 -0.64 6.50 24.02
C GLY A 203 -0.11 7.88 24.39
N VAL A 204 0.25 8.01 25.66
CA VAL A 204 0.90 9.20 26.23
C VAL A 204 2.28 8.79 26.72
N ILE A 205 3.30 9.60 26.43
CA ILE A 205 4.68 9.33 26.87
C ILE A 205 4.77 9.52 28.39
N LEU A 206 5.20 8.49 29.10
CA LEU A 206 5.52 8.53 30.52
C LEU A 206 6.96 8.98 30.74
N GLU A 207 7.89 8.43 29.97
CA GLU A 207 9.33 8.70 30.14
C GLU A 207 10.07 8.72 28.82
N GLY A 208 11.11 9.56 28.75
CA GLY A 208 12.04 9.64 27.64
C GLY A 208 11.76 10.80 26.67
N VAL A 209 12.66 10.90 25.69
CA VAL A 209 12.59 11.88 24.60
C VAL A 209 12.99 11.15 23.33
N ALA A 210 12.21 11.36 22.27
CA ALA A 210 12.54 10.82 20.97
C ALA A 210 12.06 11.71 19.83
N TRP A 211 12.65 11.49 18.67
CA TRP A 211 12.21 12.04 17.41
C TRP A 211 11.28 11.04 16.74
N ILE A 212 10.08 11.48 16.37
CA ILE A 212 9.09 10.66 15.69
C ILE A 212 8.75 11.22 14.32
N GLN A 213 8.55 10.32 13.35
CA GLN A 213 8.02 10.63 12.03
C GLN A 213 6.58 10.13 11.93
N PRO A 214 5.60 11.01 11.64
CA PRO A 214 4.21 10.61 11.48
C PRO A 214 4.02 9.58 10.36
N SER A 215 3.22 8.54 10.60
CA SER A 215 3.04 7.43 9.64
C SER A 215 2.51 7.84 8.26
N GLY A 216 1.71 8.91 8.21
CA GLY A 216 1.17 9.50 6.98
C GLY A 216 2.09 10.50 6.27
N SER A 217 3.24 10.84 6.87
CA SER A 217 4.14 11.85 6.33
C SER A 217 5.40 11.24 5.73
N LYS A 218 5.62 11.52 4.44
CA LYS A 218 6.81 11.08 3.69
C LYS A 218 7.97 12.04 3.79
N ASP A 219 7.74 13.25 4.30
CA ASP A 219 8.77 14.26 4.40
C ASP A 219 9.57 14.08 5.69
N ALA A 220 10.88 13.91 5.57
CA ALA A 220 11.78 13.85 6.71
C ALA A 220 11.74 15.15 7.55
N SER A 221 11.33 16.27 6.96
CA SER A 221 11.15 17.54 7.67
C SER A 221 9.98 17.53 8.67
N SER A 222 9.03 16.60 8.50
CA SER A 222 7.86 16.47 9.39
C SER A 222 8.17 15.77 10.72
N CYS A 223 9.42 15.31 10.89
CA CYS A 223 9.85 14.70 12.13
C CYS A 223 9.76 15.73 13.27
N ARG A 224 9.14 15.32 14.38
CA ARG A 224 9.03 16.16 15.57
C ARG A 224 9.63 15.46 16.78
N MET A 225 10.22 16.26 17.66
CA MET A 225 10.65 15.78 18.97
C MET A 225 9.44 15.71 19.90
N VAL A 226 9.30 14.60 20.61
CA VAL A 226 8.27 14.37 21.62
C VAL A 226 8.91 14.06 22.97
N ARG A 227 8.23 14.44 24.04
CA ARG A 227 8.71 14.34 25.42
C ARG A 227 7.60 13.79 26.32
N THR A 228 7.95 13.49 27.57
CA THR A 228 6.97 13.12 28.61
C THR A 228 5.76 14.05 28.62
N GLY A 229 4.57 13.46 28.61
CA GLY A 229 3.28 14.16 28.56
C GLY A 229 2.69 14.35 27.16
N ASP A 230 3.49 14.18 26.10
CA ASP A 230 3.00 14.30 24.72
C ASP A 230 2.23 13.04 24.30
N LYS A 231 1.25 13.25 23.40
CA LYS A 231 0.49 12.17 22.76
C LYS A 231 1.20 11.66 21.52
N VAL A 232 1.19 10.33 21.36
CA VAL A 232 1.73 9.64 20.19
C VAL A 232 0.68 8.75 19.56
N LEU A 233 0.77 8.58 18.24
CA LEU A 233 -0.18 7.77 17.47
C LEU A 233 0.45 6.43 17.09
N ALA A 234 -0.38 5.39 17.00
CA ALA A 234 -0.01 4.12 16.41
C ALA A 234 0.50 4.33 14.98
N THR A 235 1.42 3.48 14.53
CA THR A 235 2.15 3.53 13.25
C THR A 235 3.20 4.63 13.08
N ASP A 236 3.32 5.60 14.01
CA ASP A 236 4.42 6.57 13.98
C ASP A 236 5.77 5.87 14.14
N LEU A 237 6.80 6.35 13.45
CA LEU A 237 8.15 5.78 13.48
C LEU A 237 9.05 6.54 14.44
N VAL A 238 9.73 5.84 15.34
CA VAL A 238 10.77 6.43 16.18
C VAL A 238 12.08 6.50 15.42
N ILE A 239 12.53 7.71 15.07
CA ILE A 239 13.75 7.98 14.31
C ILE A 239 14.99 7.91 15.19
N ALA A 240 14.91 8.45 16.41
CA ALA A 240 16.01 8.46 17.36
C ALA A 240 15.50 8.67 18.78
N GLY A 241 16.04 7.92 19.74
CA GLY A 241 15.68 8.00 21.16
C GLY A 241 14.99 6.74 21.68
N ARG A 242 14.47 6.85 22.90
CA ARG A 242 13.78 5.77 23.63
C ARG A 242 12.63 6.37 24.40
N LEU A 243 11.46 5.75 24.30
CA LEU A 243 10.23 6.21 24.94
C LEU A 243 9.59 5.05 25.71
N THR A 244 9.04 5.38 26.88
CA THR A 244 8.07 4.55 27.58
C THR A 244 6.73 5.25 27.48
N LEU A 245 5.71 4.60 26.95
CA LEU A 245 4.39 5.17 26.72
C LEU A 245 3.30 4.31 27.37
N ARG A 246 2.25 4.94 27.88
CA ARG A 246 1.07 4.25 28.40
C ARG A 246 0.04 4.09 27.29
N ALA A 247 -0.38 2.84 27.02
CA ALA A 247 -1.40 2.51 26.04
C ALA A 247 -2.76 3.09 26.46
N HIS A 248 -3.43 3.83 25.57
CA HIS A 248 -4.73 4.44 25.86
C HIS A 248 -5.86 3.82 25.02
N ARG A 249 -5.57 3.53 23.74
CA ARG A 249 -6.49 2.90 22.81
C ARG A 249 -5.79 1.74 22.09
N VAL A 250 -6.30 0.54 22.32
CA VAL A 250 -5.92 -0.67 21.60
C VAL A 250 -7.07 -0.98 20.65
N ASN A 251 -6.77 -1.28 19.39
CA ASN A 251 -7.75 -1.43 18.31
C ASN A 251 -7.55 -2.73 17.57
#